data_AF-A0A6N2M710-F1
#
_entry.id   AF-A0A6N2M710-F1
#
_cell.length_a   1.000
_cell.length_b   1.000
_cell.length_c   1.000
_cell.angle_alpha   90.00
_cell.angle_beta   90.00
_cell.angle_gamma   90.00
#
_symmetry.space_group_name_H-M   'P 1'
#
loop_
_entity.id
_entity.type
_entity.pdbx_description
1 polymer ?
#
loop_
_entity_poly.entity_id
_entity_poly.type
_entity_poly.pdbx_seq_one_letter_code
_entity_poly.pdbx_strand_id
1 'polypeptide(L)'
;MFWDSELRLSFLRDTSDRVELEDRSDSALVKALEGIAPTALGGGKWNEKMEHAFIIDIGRHRRYKFDDIRDLLRVIRNKLNHYRELPIEIQELVGPVPEGYDNYFASRFPKLLIEVHKVVWKYCREEECFHKYFKSNV
;
A
#
# COMPACT_ATOMS: atom_id res chain seq x y z
N MET A 1 3.31 7.44 -15.06
CA MET A 1 2.08 7.76 -14.30
C MET A 1 2.29 9.14 -13.74
N PHE A 2 1.36 10.09 -13.97
CA PHE A 2 1.58 11.52 -13.71
C PHE A 2 1.10 11.97 -12.32
N TRP A 3 0.87 11.04 -11.40
CA TRP A 3 0.42 11.34 -10.04
C TRP A 3 1.61 11.76 -9.16
N ASP A 4 1.42 12.85 -8.42
CA ASP A 4 2.28 13.25 -7.29
C ASP A 4 2.18 12.27 -6.10
N SER A 5 3.04 12.47 -5.11
CA SER A 5 3.11 11.59 -3.93
C SER A 5 1.85 11.63 -3.05
N GLU A 6 1.11 12.74 -3.00
CA GLU A 6 -0.15 12.78 -2.24
C GLU A 6 -1.22 11.91 -2.91
N LEU A 7 -1.43 12.08 -4.22
CA LEU A 7 -2.40 11.31 -5.00
C LEU A 7 -2.05 9.81 -5.01
N ARG A 8 -0.76 9.46 -5.04
CA ARG A 8 -0.26 8.08 -4.94
C ARG A 8 -0.53 7.45 -3.57
N LEU A 9 -0.23 8.16 -2.47
CA LEU A 9 -0.50 7.66 -1.12
C LEU A 9 -2.00 7.59 -0.82
N SER A 10 -2.75 8.58 -1.28
CA SER A 10 -4.21 8.61 -1.28
C SER A 10 -4.78 7.37 -1.96
N PHE A 11 -4.31 7.01 -3.16
CA PHE A 11 -4.74 5.80 -3.87
C PHE A 11 -4.44 4.51 -3.11
N LEU A 12 -3.23 4.37 -2.54
CA LEU A 12 -2.86 3.16 -1.79
C LEU A 12 -3.63 3.04 -0.46
N ARG A 13 -3.93 4.15 0.21
CA ARG A 13 -4.82 4.22 1.37
C ARG A 13 -6.23 3.77 1.02
N ASP A 14 -6.87 4.43 0.06
CA ASP A 14 -8.27 4.19 -0.30
C ASP A 14 -8.46 2.77 -0.85
N THR A 15 -7.44 2.21 -1.52
CA THR A 15 -7.39 0.79 -1.86
C THR A 15 -7.31 -0.11 -0.62
N SER A 16 -6.46 0.20 0.36
CA SER A 16 -6.38 -0.57 1.62
C SER A 16 -7.70 -0.56 2.38
N ASP A 17 -8.40 0.58 2.42
CA ASP A 17 -9.70 0.70 3.09
C ASP A 17 -10.77 -0.10 2.35
N ARG A 18 -10.85 0.03 1.02
CA ARG A 18 -11.78 -0.74 0.18
C ARG A 18 -11.59 -2.26 0.32
N VAL A 19 -10.33 -2.72 0.37
CA VAL A 19 -9.98 -4.14 0.41
C VAL A 19 -10.14 -4.72 1.82
N GLU A 20 -10.06 -3.92 2.89
CA GLU A 20 -10.34 -4.43 4.24
C GLU A 20 -11.81 -4.83 4.45
N LEU A 21 -12.75 -4.28 3.66
CA LEU A 21 -14.18 -4.65 3.66
C LEU A 21 -14.47 -6.03 3.04
N GLU A 22 -13.52 -6.62 2.31
CA GLU A 22 -13.72 -7.87 1.57
C GLU A 22 -13.40 -9.11 2.41
N ASP A 23 -14.16 -10.19 2.22
CA ASP A 23 -13.83 -11.51 2.77
C ASP A 23 -12.54 -12.05 2.11
N ARG A 24 -11.54 -12.39 2.93
CA ARG A 24 -10.23 -12.88 2.48
C ARG A 24 -10.28 -14.24 1.78
N SER A 25 -11.33 -15.03 1.99
CA SER A 25 -11.48 -16.38 1.44
C SER A 25 -12.12 -16.39 0.05
N ASP A 26 -13.18 -15.60 -0.18
CA ASP A 26 -13.94 -15.69 -1.43
C ASP A 26 -13.85 -14.47 -2.38
N SER A 27 -13.42 -13.30 -1.90
CA SER A 27 -13.39 -12.09 -2.73
C SER A 27 -12.53 -12.23 -3.99
N ALA A 28 -13.12 -11.99 -5.16
CA ALA A 28 -12.41 -11.92 -6.44
C ALA A 28 -11.42 -10.73 -6.49
N LEU A 29 -11.69 -9.65 -5.76
CA LEU A 29 -10.78 -8.51 -5.62
C LEU A 29 -9.54 -8.91 -4.80
N VAL A 30 -9.71 -9.55 -3.64
CA VAL A 30 -8.59 -10.04 -2.83
C VAL A 30 -7.78 -11.09 -3.60
N LYS A 31 -8.43 -12.08 -4.22
CA LYS A 31 -7.77 -13.10 -5.04
C LYS A 31 -6.93 -12.49 -6.19
N ALA A 32 -7.39 -11.40 -6.81
CA ALA A 32 -6.64 -10.67 -7.83
C ALA A 32 -5.49 -9.82 -7.26
N LEU A 33 -5.67 -9.24 -6.08
CA LEU A 33 -4.67 -8.42 -5.39
C LEU A 33 -3.51 -9.27 -4.82
N GLU A 34 -3.78 -10.46 -4.30
CA GLU A 34 -2.72 -11.36 -3.88
C GLU A 34 -2.04 -12.02 -5.09
N GLY A 35 -2.76 -12.19 -6.20
CA GLY A 35 -2.22 -12.68 -7.48
C GLY A 35 -1.12 -11.80 -8.10
N ILE A 36 -1.04 -10.51 -7.76
CA ILE A 36 0.07 -9.63 -8.20
C ILE A 36 1.32 -9.70 -7.31
N ALA A 37 1.28 -10.39 -6.16
CA ALA A 37 2.38 -10.38 -5.18
C ALA A 37 3.77 -10.76 -5.76
N PRO A 38 3.93 -11.78 -6.63
CA PRO A 38 5.24 -12.10 -7.21
C PRO A 38 5.85 -10.94 -8.00
N THR A 39 5.02 -10.16 -8.70
CA THR A 39 5.44 -9.01 -9.51
C THR A 39 5.61 -7.75 -8.67
N ALA A 40 4.66 -7.46 -7.77
CA ALA A 40 4.64 -6.25 -6.95
C ALA A 40 5.72 -6.26 -5.86
N LEU A 41 5.93 -7.40 -5.19
CA LEU A 41 6.99 -7.60 -4.19
C LEU A 41 8.35 -7.90 -4.84
N GLY A 42 8.36 -8.48 -6.06
CA GLY A 42 9.56 -8.83 -6.79
C GLY A 42 10.19 -10.15 -6.34
N GLY A 43 9.37 -11.20 -6.21
CA GLY A 43 9.82 -12.58 -5.99
C GLY A 43 10.18 -12.99 -4.54
N GLY A 44 10.09 -12.08 -3.57
CA GLY A 44 10.37 -12.34 -2.14
C GLY A 44 9.33 -11.73 -1.22
N LYS A 45 9.56 -11.81 0.10
CA LYS A 45 8.66 -11.24 1.11
C LYS A 45 8.96 -9.76 1.34
N TRP A 46 7.93 -8.97 1.60
CA TRP A 46 8.10 -7.52 1.74
C TRP A 46 8.91 -7.12 2.98
N ASN A 47 8.97 -7.94 4.03
CA ASN A 47 9.84 -7.66 5.19
C ASN A 47 11.34 -7.78 4.88
N GLU A 48 11.74 -8.51 3.83
CA GLU A 48 13.14 -8.70 3.43
C GLU A 48 13.74 -7.43 2.80
N LYS A 49 12.90 -6.44 2.49
CA LYS A 49 13.25 -5.14 1.91
C LYS A 49 13.11 -3.97 2.89
N MET A 50 12.84 -4.26 4.15
CA MET A 50 12.42 -3.26 5.15
C MET A 50 13.33 -3.35 6.37
N GLU A 51 13.63 -2.20 6.96
CA GLU A 51 14.52 -2.08 8.10
C GLU A 51 13.98 -2.82 9.33
N HIS A 52 14.88 -3.50 10.07
CA HIS A 52 14.50 -4.32 11.22
C HIS A 52 13.76 -3.54 12.32
N ALA A 53 14.13 -2.27 12.56
CA ALA A 53 13.44 -1.38 13.48
C ALA A 53 11.98 -1.13 13.07
N PHE A 54 11.73 -0.91 11.77
CA PHE A 54 10.38 -0.75 11.23
C PHE A 54 9.56 -2.05 11.37
N ILE A 55 10.16 -3.20 11.07
CA ILE A 55 9.48 -4.51 11.21
C ILE A 55 9.13 -4.83 12.68
N ILE A 56 9.99 -4.46 13.64
CA ILE A 56 9.65 -4.50 15.07
C ILE A 56 8.45 -3.59 15.37
N ASP A 57 8.51 -2.32 14.95
CA ASP A 57 7.50 -1.33 15.29
C ASP A 57 6.10 -1.66 14.72
N ILE A 58 6.00 -2.16 13.49
CA ILE A 58 4.72 -2.61 12.93
C ILE A 58 4.21 -3.89 13.60
N GLY A 59 5.11 -4.74 14.12
CA GLY A 59 4.80 -6.01 14.76
C GLY A 59 4.24 -5.88 16.17
N ARG A 60 4.46 -4.75 16.85
CA ARG A 60 4.03 -4.48 18.24
C ARG A 60 2.53 -4.69 18.48
N HIS A 61 1.69 -4.31 17.52
CA HIS A 61 0.23 -4.21 17.72
C HIS A 61 -0.60 -5.33 17.08
N ARG A 62 -0.07 -6.02 16.05
CA ARG A 62 -0.79 -7.07 15.29
C ARG A 62 0.22 -7.86 14.45
N ARG A 63 -0.07 -9.14 14.18
CA ARG A 63 0.73 -10.00 13.28
C ARG A 63 0.33 -9.80 11.82
N TYR A 64 1.32 -9.83 10.93
CA TYR A 64 1.13 -9.63 9.50
C TYR A 64 1.68 -10.82 8.71
N LYS A 65 1.20 -10.98 7.48
CA LYS A 65 1.77 -11.87 6.46
C LYS A 65 2.69 -11.06 5.56
N PHE A 66 3.95 -11.49 5.42
CA PHE A 66 4.95 -10.76 4.64
C PHE A 66 4.97 -11.12 3.15
N ASP A 67 4.10 -12.02 2.74
CA ASP A 67 3.81 -12.46 1.37
C ASP A 67 2.47 -11.89 0.84
N ASP A 68 1.74 -11.14 1.66
CA ASP A 68 0.36 -10.66 1.45
C ASP A 68 0.36 -9.15 1.12
N ILE A 69 -0.26 -8.78 -0.02
CA ILE A 69 -0.34 -7.42 -0.55
C ILE A 69 -1.36 -6.59 0.21
N ARG A 70 -2.53 -7.14 0.57
CA ARG A 70 -3.50 -6.47 1.46
C ARG A 70 -2.83 -6.05 2.77
N ASP A 71 -1.99 -6.90 3.37
CA ASP A 71 -1.23 -6.59 4.57
C ASP A 71 -0.13 -5.55 4.34
N LEU A 72 0.52 -5.50 3.16
CA LEU A 72 1.45 -4.40 2.81
C LEU A 72 0.72 -3.06 2.66
N LEU A 73 -0.42 -3.03 1.96
CA LEU A 73 -1.24 -1.82 1.83
C LEU A 73 -1.75 -1.33 3.18
N ARG A 74 -2.14 -2.26 4.06
CA ARG A 74 -2.45 -2.01 5.47
C ARG A 74 -1.27 -1.36 6.22
N VAL A 75 0.01 -1.63 5.86
CA VAL A 75 1.17 -0.97 6.50
C VAL A 75 1.15 0.49 6.09
N ILE A 76 1.12 0.69 4.78
CA ILE A 76 1.22 1.99 4.12
C ILE A 76 0.11 2.91 4.65
N ARG A 77 -1.15 2.44 4.70
CA ARG A 77 -2.25 3.17 5.34
C ARG A 77 -1.98 3.43 6.82
N ASN A 78 -1.77 2.38 7.63
CA ASN A 78 -1.81 2.55 9.08
C ASN A 78 -0.66 3.42 9.59
N LYS A 79 0.52 3.36 8.97
CA LYS A 79 1.67 4.20 9.32
C LYS A 79 1.62 5.60 8.70
N LEU A 80 0.82 5.82 7.65
CA LEU A 80 0.49 7.15 7.13
C LEU A 80 -0.51 7.87 8.05
N ASN A 81 -1.62 7.20 8.37
CA ASN A 81 -2.69 7.76 9.21
C ASN A 81 -2.17 8.14 10.62
N HIS A 82 -1.28 7.32 11.19
CA HIS A 82 -0.68 7.54 12.51
C HIS A 82 0.74 8.14 12.43
N TYR A 83 1.14 8.77 11.32
CA TYR A 83 2.53 9.23 11.10
C TYR A 83 3.09 10.09 12.25
N ARG A 84 2.26 11.01 12.78
CA ARG A 84 2.65 11.92 13.88
C ARG A 84 2.83 11.23 15.24
N GLU A 85 2.35 10.01 15.38
CA GLU A 85 2.42 9.18 16.60
C GLU A 85 3.58 8.17 16.54
N LEU A 86 4.30 8.09 15.41
CA LEU A 86 5.43 7.19 15.25
C LEU A 86 6.65 7.67 16.06
N PRO A 87 7.50 6.76 16.57
CA PRO A 87 8.79 7.12 17.14
C PRO A 87 9.63 7.94 16.14
N ILE A 88 10.43 8.89 16.62
CA ILE A 88 11.25 9.78 15.77
C ILE A 88 12.16 8.96 14.84
N GLU A 89 12.81 7.92 15.37
CA GLU A 89 13.62 6.96 14.60
C GLU A 89 12.88 6.34 13.40
N ILE A 90 11.56 6.14 13.52
CA ILE A 90 10.71 5.60 12.44
C ILE A 90 10.29 6.70 11.47
N GLN A 91 10.00 7.92 11.95
CA GLN A 91 9.71 9.08 11.09
C GLN A 91 10.91 9.47 10.21
N GLU A 92 12.11 9.50 10.78
CA GLU A 92 13.36 9.74 10.05
C GLU A 92 13.63 8.66 8.98
N LEU A 93 13.31 7.41 9.31
CA LEU A 93 13.51 6.23 8.46
C LEU A 93 12.55 6.16 7.27
N VAL A 94 11.27 6.51 7.45
CA VAL A 94 10.29 6.56 6.34
C VAL A 94 10.28 7.91 5.61
N GLY A 95 10.81 8.96 6.23
CA GLY A 95 10.82 10.31 5.68
C GLY A 95 9.47 11.05 5.77
N PRO A 96 9.48 12.38 5.53
CA PRO A 96 8.30 13.23 5.68
C PRO A 96 7.17 12.87 4.70
N VAL A 97 5.93 13.11 5.13
CA VAL A 97 4.72 12.95 4.31
C VAL A 97 4.48 14.25 3.51
N PRO A 98 4.13 14.18 2.21
CA PRO A 98 3.93 12.97 1.41
C PRO A 98 5.19 12.41 0.71
N GLU A 99 6.15 13.24 0.28
CA GLU A 99 7.18 12.82 -0.69
C GLU A 99 8.17 11.79 -0.14
N GLY A 100 8.69 11.99 1.08
CA GLY A 100 9.62 11.05 1.71
C GLY A 100 8.96 9.68 1.91
N TYR A 101 7.76 9.69 2.47
CA TYR A 101 6.97 8.50 2.77
C TYR A 101 6.60 7.70 1.50
N ASP A 102 6.16 8.34 0.43
CA ASP A 102 5.92 7.69 -0.86
C ASP A 102 7.22 7.12 -1.46
N ASN A 103 8.31 7.90 -1.47
CA ASN A 103 9.60 7.46 -2.00
C ASN A 103 10.19 6.27 -1.21
N TYR A 104 9.97 6.20 0.12
CA TYR A 104 10.39 5.08 0.96
C TYR A 104 9.76 3.75 0.50
N PHE A 105 8.45 3.72 0.24
CA PHE A 105 7.79 2.51 -0.27
C PHE A 105 8.02 2.30 -1.77
N ALA A 106 8.04 3.35 -2.58
CA ALA A 106 8.21 3.27 -4.03
C ALA A 106 9.58 2.75 -4.45
N SER A 107 10.65 3.09 -3.72
CA SER A 107 12.00 2.57 -3.96
C SER A 107 12.12 1.07 -3.65
N ARG A 108 11.46 0.59 -2.60
CA ARG A 108 11.46 -0.83 -2.19
C ARG A 108 10.53 -1.70 -3.05
N PHE A 109 9.39 -1.13 -3.47
CA PHE A 109 8.35 -1.82 -4.23
C PHE A 109 7.96 -1.07 -5.52
N PRO A 110 8.89 -0.88 -6.49
CA PRO A 110 8.68 -0.01 -7.66
C PRO A 110 7.55 -0.46 -8.60
N LYS A 111 7.06 -1.69 -8.46
CA LYS A 111 5.91 -2.22 -9.21
C LYS A 111 4.59 -2.18 -8.45
N LEU A 112 4.59 -1.93 -7.12
CA LEU A 112 3.38 -2.01 -6.29
C LEU A 112 2.25 -1.12 -6.81
N LEU A 113 2.51 0.17 -6.99
CA LEU A 113 1.50 1.13 -7.43
C LEU A 113 0.85 0.75 -8.77
N ILE A 114 1.66 0.35 -9.77
CA ILE A 114 1.15 0.04 -11.11
C ILE A 114 0.42 -1.29 -11.17
N GLU A 115 0.84 -2.31 -10.42
CA GLU A 115 0.09 -3.58 -10.34
C GLU A 115 -1.21 -3.41 -9.54
N VAL A 116 -1.19 -2.70 -8.41
CA VAL A 116 -2.41 -2.39 -7.64
C VAL A 116 -3.37 -1.55 -8.48
N HIS A 117 -2.88 -0.55 -9.23
CA HIS A 117 -3.70 0.22 -10.17
C HIS A 117 -4.39 -0.66 -11.22
N LYS A 118 -3.73 -1.68 -11.78
CA LYS A 118 -4.38 -2.60 -12.74
C LYS A 118 -5.52 -3.39 -12.10
N VAL A 119 -5.36 -3.83 -10.85
CA VAL A 119 -6.40 -4.54 -10.10
C VAL A 119 -7.58 -3.61 -9.81
N VAL A 120 -7.33 -2.45 -9.19
CA VAL A 120 -8.40 -1.50 -8.82
C VAL A 120 -9.11 -0.94 -10.08
N TRP A 121 -8.39 -0.71 -11.18
CA TRP A 121 -8.99 -0.34 -12.46
C TRP A 121 -9.97 -1.41 -12.98
N LYS A 122 -9.62 -2.69 -12.84
CA LYS A 122 -10.45 -3.81 -13.33
C LYS A 122 -11.68 -4.07 -12.47
N TYR A 123 -11.57 -3.91 -11.15
CA TYR A 123 -12.61 -4.33 -10.20
C TYR A 123 -13.41 -3.20 -9.55
N CYS A 124 -12.83 -2.01 -9.38
CA CYS A 124 -13.41 -0.93 -8.54
C CYS A 124 -13.51 0.44 -9.24
N ARG A 125 -13.13 0.60 -10.52
CA ARG A 125 -13.07 1.93 -11.17
C ARG A 125 -14.40 2.70 -11.24
N GLU A 126 -15.52 1.98 -11.19
CA GLU A 126 -16.87 2.56 -11.23
C GLU A 126 -17.39 2.90 -9.82
N GLU A 127 -16.67 2.52 -8.75
CA GLU A 127 -16.99 2.90 -7.37
C GLU A 127 -16.57 4.36 -7.11
N GLU A 128 -17.44 5.15 -6.49
CA GLU A 128 -17.29 6.61 -6.32
C GLU A 128 -15.95 7.04 -5.73
N CYS A 129 -15.47 6.33 -4.69
CA CYS A 129 -14.20 6.61 -4.03
C CYS A 129 -12.98 6.57 -4.97
N PHE A 130 -13.04 5.81 -6.07
CA PHE A 130 -11.96 5.72 -7.05
C PHE A 130 -12.12 6.62 -8.28
N HIS A 131 -13.26 7.29 -8.48
CA HIS A 131 -13.49 8.12 -9.69
C HIS A 131 -12.39 9.19 -9.86
N LYS A 132 -11.93 9.81 -8.77
CA LYS A 132 -10.88 10.83 -8.77
C LYS A 132 -9.52 10.39 -9.34
N TYR A 133 -9.22 9.09 -9.34
CA TYR A 133 -7.98 8.53 -9.89
C TYR A 133 -8.10 8.17 -11.39
N PHE A 134 -9.33 7.95 -11.87
CA PHE A 134 -9.58 7.29 -13.16
C PHE A 134 -10.39 8.13 -14.16
N LYS A 135 -11.16 9.12 -13.69
CA LYS A 135 -12.00 10.01 -14.53
C LYS A 135 -11.36 11.38 -14.78
N SER A 136 -10.26 11.69 -14.10
CA SER A 136 -9.46 12.90 -14.29
C SER A 136 -8.55 12.79 -15.52
N ASN A 137 -9.15 12.78 -16.72
CA ASN A 137 -8.56 13.21 -18.00
C ASN A 137 -9.60 13.06 -19.13
N VAL A 138 -10.47 14.07 -19.24
CA VAL A 138 -11.26 14.43 -20.43
C VAL A 138 -11.13 15.94 -20.60
#